data_AF-A0A174RVL7-F1
#
_entry.id   AF-A0A174RVL7-F1
#
_cell.length_a   1.000
_cell.length_b   1.000
_cell.length_c   1.000
_cell.angle_alpha   90.00
_cell.angle_beta   90.00
_cell.angle_gamma   90.00
#
_symmetry.space_group_name_H-M   'P 1'
#
loop_
_entity.id
_entity.type
_entity.pdbx_description
1 polymer ?
#
loop_
_entity_poly.entity_id
_entity_poly.type
_entity_poly.pdbx_seq_one_letter_code
_entity_poly.pdbx_strand_id
1 'polypeptide(L)'
;MNEVMDFEETESLNEDIFDCEYTSVDAVINEVTVFTGCKERQTENGTRTLIAYGEGIGASAFYTDSKKLKDVVLDPKRKYPFRAVIKVVRYGTMYGFKFFPPNTPITQEDRDNFEYYKRNKYKKNR
;
A
#
# COMPACT_ATOMS: atom_id res chain seq x y z
N MET A 1 9.23 -19.65 46.76
CA MET A 1 8.47 -18.58 46.09
C MET A 1 8.83 -18.67 44.63
N ASN A 2 7.89 -18.98 43.74
CA ASN A 2 8.15 -18.89 42.31
C ASN A 2 7.98 -17.42 41.93
N GLU A 3 9.08 -16.77 41.57
CA GLU A 3 9.03 -15.43 40.97
C GLU A 3 8.25 -15.54 39.66
N VAL A 4 7.09 -14.90 39.63
CA VAL A 4 6.37 -14.64 38.39
C VAL A 4 7.10 -13.47 37.74
N MET A 5 7.81 -13.73 36.65
CA MET A 5 8.38 -12.68 35.82
C MET A 5 7.29 -12.09 34.94
N ASP A 6 7.17 -10.77 34.96
CA ASP A 6 6.29 -10.03 34.06
C ASP A 6 6.82 -10.09 32.62
N PHE A 7 5.91 -10.10 31.66
CA PHE A 7 6.24 -10.13 30.25
C PHE A 7 6.90 -8.80 29.85
N GLU A 8 8.19 -8.83 29.53
CA GLU A 8 8.87 -7.73 28.85
C GLU A 8 8.67 -7.91 27.34
N GLU A 9 7.94 -6.98 26.71
CA GLU A 9 7.86 -6.88 25.27
C GLU A 9 9.27 -6.55 24.75
N THR A 10 10.01 -7.58 24.34
CA THR A 10 11.23 -7.36 23.56
C THR A 10 10.82 -6.51 22.37
N GLU A 11 11.29 -5.28 22.29
CA GLU A 11 11.32 -4.51 21.05
C GLU A 11 12.18 -5.32 20.07
N SER A 12 11.55 -6.28 19.40
CA SER A 12 12.06 -6.83 18.18
C SER A 12 12.18 -5.65 17.24
N LEU A 13 13.40 -5.17 17.06
CA LEU A 13 13.76 -4.36 15.90
C LEU A 13 13.35 -5.20 14.69
N ASN A 14 12.14 -4.95 14.17
CA ASN A 14 11.56 -5.72 13.08
C ASN A 14 12.46 -5.58 11.85
N GLU A 15 13.35 -6.57 11.66
CA GLU A 15 14.24 -6.64 10.52
C GLU A 15 13.45 -6.89 9.21
N ASP A 16 12.20 -7.35 9.31
CA ASP A 16 11.30 -7.49 8.16
C ASP A 16 10.37 -6.28 8.03
N ILE A 17 10.62 -5.46 7.00
CA ILE A 17 9.81 -4.30 6.59
C ILE A 17 8.32 -4.69 6.38
N PHE A 18 8.03 -5.98 6.20
CA PHE A 18 6.70 -6.51 5.95
C PHE A 18 6.02 -7.15 7.16
N ASP A 19 6.65 -7.14 8.34
CA ASP A 19 6.04 -7.52 9.63
C ASP A 19 5.33 -6.31 10.25
N CYS A 20 4.28 -5.85 9.58
CA CYS A 20 3.48 -4.70 9.95
C CYS A 20 1.98 -4.96 9.72
N GLU A 21 1.12 -4.15 10.33
CA GLU A 21 -0.32 -4.23 10.08
C GLU A 21 -0.63 -3.92 8.61
N TYR A 22 -1.39 -4.81 7.97
CA TYR A 22 -1.78 -4.63 6.58
C TYR A 22 -2.99 -3.70 6.46
N THR A 23 -2.86 -2.68 5.61
CA THR A 23 -3.91 -1.70 5.34
C THR A 23 -4.46 -1.83 3.93
N SER A 24 -5.58 -1.18 3.66
CA SER A 24 -6.10 -1.06 2.29
C SER A 24 -5.29 -0.01 1.51
N VAL A 25 -5.17 -0.18 0.20
CA VAL A 25 -4.58 0.84 -0.70
C VAL A 25 -5.27 2.21 -0.54
N ASP A 26 -6.54 2.23 -0.12
CA ASP A 26 -7.32 3.41 0.22
C ASP A 26 -6.60 4.36 1.19
N ALA A 27 -5.75 3.84 2.08
CA ALA A 27 -5.00 4.62 3.06
C ALA A 27 -3.91 5.50 2.42
N VAL A 28 -3.51 5.23 1.17
CA VAL A 28 -2.43 5.94 0.48
C VAL A 28 -2.90 6.62 -0.83
N ILE A 29 -4.19 6.58 -1.13
CA ILE A 29 -4.75 7.19 -2.34
C ILE A 29 -4.86 8.69 -2.16
N ASN A 30 -4.36 9.44 -3.15
CA ASN A 30 -4.31 10.90 -3.18
C ASN A 30 -3.49 11.52 -2.05
N GLU A 31 -2.61 10.74 -1.43
CA GLU A 31 -1.67 11.19 -0.40
C GLU A 31 -0.23 11.03 -0.89
N VAL A 32 0.66 11.92 -0.44
CA VAL A 32 2.09 11.80 -0.71
C VAL A 32 2.66 10.82 0.31
N THR A 33 3.03 9.63 -0.16
CA THR A 33 3.47 8.53 0.69
C THR A 33 4.90 8.13 0.35
N VAL A 34 5.67 7.76 1.38
CA VAL A 34 7.00 7.14 1.25
C VAL A 34 6.80 5.63 1.11
N PHE A 35 7.17 5.07 -0.04
CA PHE A 35 7.16 3.63 -0.28
C PHE A 35 8.55 3.07 0.01
N THR A 36 8.62 2.06 0.86
CA THR A 36 9.86 1.55 1.46
C THR A 36 10.31 0.21 0.88
N GLY A 37 9.40 -0.54 0.25
CA GLY A 37 9.76 -1.78 -0.42
C GLY A 37 8.59 -2.47 -1.12
N CYS A 38 8.89 -3.53 -1.86
CA CYS A 38 7.89 -4.45 -2.38
C CYS A 38 8.38 -5.91 -2.32
N LYS A 39 7.44 -6.85 -2.15
CA LYS A 39 7.71 -8.28 -2.21
C LYS A 39 6.56 -9.01 -2.88
N GLU A 40 6.86 -10.03 -3.66
CA GLU A 40 5.81 -10.95 -4.14
C GLU A 40 5.61 -12.05 -3.10
N ARG A 41 4.36 -12.26 -2.70
CA ARG A 41 3.97 -13.31 -1.74
C ARG A 41 2.97 -14.24 -2.41
N GLN A 42 3.22 -15.54 -2.30
CA GLN A 42 2.27 -16.55 -2.74
C GLN A 42 1.16 -16.62 -1.70
N THR A 43 -0.08 -16.33 -2.13
CA THR A 43 -1.28 -16.46 -1.29
C THR A 43 -2.16 -17.58 -1.85
N GLU A 44 -3.14 -18.03 -1.08
CA GLU A 44 -4.14 -19.03 -1.53
C GLU A 44 -4.86 -18.62 -2.83
N ASN A 45 -4.98 -17.31 -3.08
CA ASN A 45 -5.59 -16.73 -4.27
C ASN A 45 -4.57 -16.37 -5.38
N GLY A 46 -3.36 -16.96 -5.36
CA GLY A 46 -2.27 -16.69 -6.30
C GLY A 46 -1.22 -15.70 -5.79
N THR A 47 -0.26 -15.36 -6.65
CA THR A 47 0.84 -14.44 -6.30
C THR A 47 0.34 -13.00 -6.24
N ARG A 48 0.40 -12.40 -5.05
CA ARG A 48 0.05 -10.99 -4.83
C ARG A 48 1.30 -10.19 -4.51
N THR A 49 1.33 -8.95 -4.99
CA THR A 49 2.43 -8.03 -4.71
C THR A 49 2.08 -7.23 -3.47
N LEU A 50 2.93 -7.30 -2.46
CA LEU A 50 2.83 -6.54 -1.22
C LEU A 50 3.74 -5.32 -1.33
N ILE A 51 3.19 -4.13 -1.12
CA ILE A 51 3.92 -2.86 -1.16
C ILE A 51 3.96 -2.30 0.25
N ALA A 52 5.16 -2.07 0.78
CA ALA A 52 5.39 -1.45 2.07
C ALA A 52 5.55 0.07 1.92
N TYR A 53 5.05 0.79 2.92
CA TYR A 53 5.06 2.24 2.98
C TYR A 53 5.10 2.75 4.42
N GLY A 54 5.47 4.01 4.61
CA GLY A 54 5.62 4.62 5.94
C GLY A 54 6.96 4.30 6.59
N GLU A 55 7.28 5.01 7.67
CA GLU A 55 8.52 4.87 8.45
C GLU A 55 8.19 4.77 9.94
N GLY A 56 8.93 3.92 10.68
CA GLY A 56 8.76 3.73 12.12
C GLY A 56 7.37 3.20 12.50
N ILE A 57 6.74 3.83 13.50
CA ILE A 57 5.41 3.45 14.03
C ILE A 57 4.31 3.52 12.96
N GLY A 58 4.50 4.32 11.91
CA GLY A 58 3.56 4.44 10.79
C GLY A 58 3.82 3.47 9.63
N ALA A 59 4.73 2.51 9.78
CA ALA A 59 5.03 1.53 8.76
C ALA A 59 3.85 0.56 8.57
N SER A 60 3.43 0.38 7.31
CA SER A 60 2.36 -0.53 6.93
C SER A 60 2.61 -1.07 5.52
N ALA A 61 1.83 -2.06 5.11
CA ALA A 61 1.86 -2.57 3.76
C ALA A 61 0.45 -2.89 3.25
N PHE A 62 0.27 -2.87 1.93
CA PHE A 62 -0.98 -3.28 1.30
C PHE A 62 -0.73 -4.23 0.14
N TYR A 63 -1.66 -5.17 -0.05
CA TYR A 63 -1.66 -6.05 -1.20
C TYR A 63 -2.23 -5.35 -2.44
N THR A 64 -1.60 -5.58 -3.59
CA THR A 64 -2.12 -5.12 -4.88
C THR A 64 -1.99 -6.18 -5.97
N ASP A 65 -3.01 -6.23 -6.81
CA ASP A 65 -3.05 -6.94 -8.09
C ASP A 65 -2.88 -5.98 -9.27
N SER A 66 -2.77 -4.67 -9.02
CA SER A 66 -2.72 -3.66 -10.06
C SER A 66 -1.45 -3.78 -10.89
N LYS A 67 -1.59 -4.20 -12.15
CA LYS A 67 -0.47 -4.30 -13.10
C LYS A 67 0.36 -3.02 -13.15
N LYS A 68 -0.29 -1.84 -13.19
CA LYS A 68 0.41 -0.54 -13.25
C LYS A 68 1.19 -0.21 -11.99
N LEU A 69 0.77 -0.67 -10.81
CA LEU A 69 1.56 -0.51 -9.59
C LEU A 69 2.72 -1.51 -9.59
N LYS A 70 2.46 -2.77 -9.94
CA LYS A 70 3.47 -3.83 -10.04
C LYS A 70 4.62 -3.47 -10.98
N ASP A 71 4.31 -2.99 -12.19
CA ASP A 71 5.29 -2.60 -13.20
C ASP A 71 6.25 -1.51 -12.68
N VAL A 72 5.81 -0.67 -11.75
CA VAL A 72 6.64 0.41 -11.16
C VAL A 72 7.49 -0.13 -10.01
N VAL A 73 6.91 -0.92 -9.11
CA VAL A 73 7.58 -1.37 -7.87
C VAL A 73 8.55 -2.53 -8.11
N LEU A 74 8.25 -3.41 -9.07
CA LEU A 74 9.08 -4.56 -9.44
C LEU A 74 10.13 -4.23 -10.51
N ASP A 75 10.22 -2.97 -10.95
CA ASP A 75 11.28 -2.55 -11.89
C ASP A 75 12.66 -2.78 -11.23
N PRO A 76 13.57 -3.57 -11.84
CA PRO A 76 14.91 -3.81 -11.30
C PRO A 76 15.74 -2.54 -11.06
N LYS A 77 15.39 -1.44 -11.74
CA LYS A 77 16.04 -0.13 -11.56
C LYS A 77 15.40 0.70 -10.45
N ARG A 78 14.31 0.23 -9.83
CA ARG A 78 13.62 0.92 -8.75
C ARG A 78 14.51 0.98 -7.52
N LYS A 79 14.73 2.20 -7.03
CA LYS A 79 15.39 2.45 -5.74
C LYS A 79 14.34 2.78 -4.69
N TYR A 80 14.53 2.21 -3.51
CA TYR A 80 13.74 2.48 -2.32
C TYR A 80 14.61 3.17 -1.25
N PRO A 81 14.01 3.97 -0.35
CA PRO A 81 12.63 4.42 -0.39
C PRO A 81 12.39 5.48 -1.48
N PHE A 82 11.16 5.62 -1.96
CA PHE A 82 10.78 6.72 -2.86
C PHE A 82 9.44 7.33 -2.47
N ARG A 83 9.27 8.63 -2.73
CA ARG A 83 8.01 9.34 -2.53
C ARG A 83 7.18 9.35 -3.81
N ALA A 84 5.90 9.05 -3.68
CA ALA A 84 4.95 9.13 -4.78
C ALA A 84 3.53 9.36 -4.27
N VAL A 85 2.62 9.65 -5.20
CA VAL A 85 1.17 9.65 -4.95
C VAL A 85 0.57 8.49 -5.74
N ILE A 86 -0.28 7.69 -5.11
CA ILE A 86 -1.15 6.75 -5.84
C ILE A 86 -2.48 7.46 -6.10
N LYS A 87 -2.92 7.48 -7.36
CA LYS A 87 -4.25 8.02 -7.72
C LYS A 87 -5.11 6.95 -8.37
N VAL A 88 -6.42 7.10 -8.21
CA VAL A 88 -7.40 6.31 -8.97
C VAL A 88 -7.55 6.91 -10.36
N VAL A 89 -7.37 6.08 -11.38
CA VAL A 89 -7.60 6.45 -12.78
C VAL A 89 -8.81 5.70 -13.31
N ARG A 90 -9.74 6.41 -13.95
CA ARG A 90 -10.93 5.81 -14.55
C ARG A 90 -10.77 5.56 -16.04
N TYR A 91 -11.33 4.45 -16.50
CA TYR A 91 -11.43 4.06 -17.91
C TYR A 91 -12.88 3.67 -18.20
N GLY A 92 -13.71 4.66 -18.52
CA GLY A 92 -15.16 4.47 -18.63
C GLY A 92 -15.76 4.00 -17.29
N THR A 93 -16.29 2.78 -17.27
CA THR A 93 -16.86 2.15 -16.08
C THR A 93 -15.83 1.48 -15.18
N MET A 94 -14.61 1.22 -15.70
CA MET A 94 -13.52 0.60 -14.96
C MET A 94 -12.68 1.64 -14.22
N TYR A 95 -11.96 1.18 -13.19
CA TYR A 95 -10.98 1.97 -12.48
C TYR A 95 -9.69 1.16 -12.26
N GLY A 96 -8.58 1.85 -12.05
CA GLY A 96 -7.30 1.27 -11.68
C GLY A 96 -6.46 2.26 -10.87
N PHE A 97 -5.25 1.85 -10.52
CA PHE A 97 -4.32 2.66 -9.73
C PHE A 97 -3.07 2.98 -10.55
N LYS A 98 -2.47 4.14 -10.28
CA LYS A 98 -1.20 4.54 -10.92
C LYS A 98 -0.39 5.42 -9.96
N PHE A 99 0.93 5.25 -9.99
CA PHE A 99 1.86 6.15 -9.33
C PHE A 99 2.04 7.45 -10.12
N PHE A 100 2.11 8.56 -9.39
CA PHE A 100 2.40 9.89 -9.88
C PHE A 100 3.55 10.51 -9.07
N PRO A 101 4.30 11.48 -9.65
CA PRO A 101 5.29 12.25 -8.91
C PRO A 101 4.68 12.89 -7.65
N PRO A 102 5.45 13.00 -6.55
CA PRO A 102 4.94 13.51 -5.26
C PRO A 102 4.43 14.96 -5.35
N ASN A 103 4.94 15.73 -6.31
CA ASN A 103 4.57 17.14 -6.51
C ASN A 103 3.31 17.31 -7.39
N THR A 104 2.68 16.21 -7.80
CA THR A 104 1.49 16.26 -8.65
C THR A 104 0.30 16.76 -7.82
N PRO A 105 -0.39 17.84 -8.23
CA PRO A 105 -1.54 18.34 -7.47
C PRO A 105 -2.67 17.32 -7.45
N ILE A 106 -3.42 17.27 -6.35
CA ILE A 106 -4.66 16.48 -6.25
C ILE A 106 -5.80 17.34 -6.78
N THR A 107 -6.35 16.98 -7.93
CA THR A 107 -7.45 17.71 -8.56
C THR A 107 -8.81 17.28 -8.00
N GLN A 108 -9.87 18.01 -8.35
CA GLN A 108 -11.23 17.58 -8.02
C GLN A 108 -11.57 16.24 -8.70
N GLU A 109 -11.11 16.03 -9.93
CA GLU A 109 -11.28 14.75 -10.64
C GLU A 109 -10.65 13.58 -9.88
N ASP A 110 -9.47 13.77 -9.28
CA ASP A 110 -8.82 12.72 -8.48
C ASP A 110 -9.65 12.33 -7.25
N ARG A 111 -10.34 13.29 -6.63
CA ARG A 111 -11.24 13.07 -5.50
C ARG A 111 -12.50 12.34 -5.95
N ASP A 112 -13.11 12.79 -7.04
CA ASP A 112 -14.30 12.18 -7.61
C ASP A 112 -14.03 10.73 -8.06
N ASN A 113 -12.83 10.47 -8.61
CA ASN A 113 -12.37 9.14 -8.99
C ASN A 113 -12.22 8.23 -7.77
N PHE A 114 -11.67 8.75 -6.68
CA PHE A 114 -11.53 8.00 -5.43
C PHE A 114 -12.89 7.70 -4.80
N GLU A 115 -13.82 8.65 -4.81
CA GLU A 115 -15.21 8.41 -4.36
C GLU A 115 -15.91 7.35 -5.21
N TYR A 116 -15.79 7.44 -6.54
CA TYR A 116 -16.34 6.44 -7.46
C TYR A 116 -15.78 5.06 -7.17
N TYR A 117 -14.46 4.95 -6.93
CA TYR A 117 -13.83 3.70 -6.49
C TYR A 117 -14.44 3.17 -5.19
N LYS A 118 -14.52 4.00 -4.14
CA LYS A 118 -15.10 3.60 -2.85
C LYS A 118 -16.54 3.09 -3.00
N ARG A 119 -17.38 3.80 -3.75
CA ARG A 119 -18.79 3.43 -3.97
C ARG A 119 -18.95 2.09 -4.69
N ASN A 120 -18.02 1.73 -5.57
CA ASN A 120 -18.10 0.50 -6.37
C ASN A 120 -17.36 -0.70 -5.76
N LYS A 121 -16.35 -0.45 -4.89
CA LYS A 121 -15.63 -1.49 -4.15
C LYS A 121 -16.58 -2.40 -3.37
N TYR A 122 -17.57 -1.82 -2.69
CA TYR A 122 -18.52 -2.57 -1.86
C TYR A 122 -19.70 -3.17 -2.64
N LYS A 123 -19.95 -2.73 -3.89
CA LYS A 123 -21.02 -3.30 -4.72
C LYS A 123 -20.66 -4.64 -5.34
N LYS A 124 -19.37 -4.95 -5.50
CA LYS A 124 -18.91 -6.25 -6.03
C LYS A 124 -19.00 -7.39 -5.01
N ASN A 125 -19.22 -7.09 -3.73
CA ASN A 125 -19.28 -8.08 -2.64
C ASN A 125 -20.72 -8.39 -2.19
N ARG A 126 -21.73 -8.09 -3.01
CA ARG A 126 -23.16 -8.30 -2.68
C ARG A 126 -23.83 -9.18 -3.73
#